data_AF-A0A2U1Q515-F1
#
_entry.id   AF-A0A2U1Q515-F1
#
_cell.length_a   1.000
_cell.length_b   1.000
_cell.length_c   1.000
_cell.angle_alpha   90.00
_cell.angle_beta   90.00
_cell.angle_gamma   90.00
#
_symmetry.space_group_name_H-M   'P 1'
#
loop_
_entity.id
_entity.type
_entity.pdbx_description
1 polymer ?
#
loop_
_entity_poly.entity_id
_entity_poly.type
_entity_poly.pdbx_seq_one_letter_code
_entity_poly.pdbx_strand_id
1 'polypeptide(L)'
;MHQTKPIMKYKDSPSKSKLVESGAFYFISGAEGSCDKGERLAIEVLSHAGGSSAASTPSSSPNGSSSNIVPPPANAPKANAARSIIVGVSSMVMTASVTVSMA
;
A
#
# COMPACT_ATOMS: atom_id res chain seq x y z
N MET A 1 -3.77 -7.91 17.80
CA MET A 1 -5.21 -8.14 18.10
C MET A 1 -5.85 -8.96 16.98
N HIS A 2 -6.60 -10.03 17.28
CA HIS A 2 -7.27 -10.90 16.28
C HIS A 2 -8.80 -10.68 16.34
N GLN A 3 -9.47 -10.47 15.20
CA GLN A 3 -10.93 -10.20 15.13
C GLN A 3 -11.72 -11.49 15.42
N THR A 4 -11.98 -11.78 16.69
CA THR A 4 -12.57 -13.07 17.10
C THR A 4 -14.09 -13.17 16.91
N LYS A 5 -14.81 -12.04 16.87
CA LYS A 5 -16.29 -12.02 16.75
C LYS A 5 -16.82 -10.80 15.96
N PRO A 6 -16.59 -10.73 14.63
CA PRO A 6 -17.15 -9.66 13.81
C PRO A 6 -18.67 -9.83 13.61
N ILE A 7 -19.39 -8.71 13.52
CA ILE A 7 -20.82 -8.67 13.18
C ILE A 7 -21.02 -9.08 11.70
N MET A 8 -20.12 -8.65 10.82
CA MET A 8 -20.09 -8.99 9.40
C MET A 8 -18.65 -9.09 8.90
N LYS A 9 -18.39 -9.98 7.94
CA LYS A 9 -17.09 -10.12 7.26
C LYS A 9 -17.29 -9.85 5.77
N TYR A 10 -16.40 -9.07 5.20
CA TYR A 10 -16.32 -8.86 3.76
C TYR A 10 -15.04 -9.53 3.24
N LYS A 11 -15.16 -10.29 2.14
CA LYS A 11 -14.01 -10.95 1.49
C LYS A 11 -13.71 -10.41 0.10
N ASP A 12 -14.62 -9.61 -0.45
CA ASP A 12 -14.55 -9.08 -1.81
C ASP A 12 -13.75 -7.77 -1.86
N SER A 13 -13.06 -7.53 -2.98
CA SER A 13 -12.34 -6.27 -3.23
C SER A 13 -12.80 -5.66 -4.55
N PRO A 14 -13.36 -4.44 -4.56
CA PRO A 14 -13.67 -3.57 -3.42
C PRO A 14 -14.93 -4.03 -2.65
N SER A 15 -14.88 -3.97 -1.32
CA SER A 15 -16.04 -4.22 -0.45
C SER A 15 -17.00 -3.03 -0.43
N LYS A 16 -18.31 -3.29 -0.44
CA LYS A 16 -19.36 -2.25 -0.36
C LYS A 16 -20.27 -2.52 0.85
N SER A 17 -20.52 -1.50 1.66
CA SER A 17 -21.44 -1.54 2.80
C SER A 17 -22.38 -0.32 2.76
N LYS A 18 -23.67 -0.54 3.01
CA LYS A 18 -24.67 0.54 3.09
C LYS A 18 -24.96 0.81 4.56
N LEU A 19 -24.76 2.06 4.98
CA LEU A 19 -25.08 2.51 6.33
C LEU A 19 -26.36 3.33 6.28
N VAL A 20 -27.46 2.76 6.77
CA VAL A 20 -28.80 3.38 6.71
C VAL A 20 -29.14 4.09 8.02
N GLU A 21 -28.79 3.46 9.13
CA GLU A 21 -29.06 4.00 10.46
C GLU A 21 -27.99 5.00 10.88
N SER A 22 -28.40 6.03 11.62
CA SER A 22 -27.45 6.92 12.30
C SER A 22 -26.70 6.18 13.41
N GLY A 23 -25.43 6.50 13.60
CA GLY A 23 -24.59 5.92 14.64
C GLY A 23 -23.17 5.60 14.20
N ALA A 24 -22.39 5.03 15.12
CA ALA A 24 -21.00 4.66 14.88
C ALA A 24 -20.88 3.23 14.32
N PHE A 25 -20.12 3.10 13.23
CA PHE A 25 -19.79 1.84 12.58
C PHE A 25 -18.27 1.66 12.54
N TYR A 26 -17.81 0.48 12.95
CA TYR A 26 -16.38 0.17 13.04
C TYR A 26 -16.03 -0.95 12.07
N PHE A 27 -15.00 -0.71 11.27
CA PHE A 27 -14.45 -1.66 10.32
C PHE A 27 -12.98 -1.88 10.66
N ILE A 28 -12.55 -3.13 10.69
CA ILE A 28 -11.13 -3.47 10.87
C ILE A 28 -10.74 -4.57 9.90
N SER A 29 -9.46 -4.59 9.53
CA SER A 29 -8.89 -5.71 8.77
C SER A 29 -9.01 -7.02 9.53
N GLY A 30 -9.33 -8.10 8.82
CA GLY A 30 -9.28 -9.46 9.35
C GLY A 30 -7.86 -10.05 9.36
N ALA A 31 -6.89 -9.40 8.72
CA ALA A 31 -5.50 -9.86 8.66
C ALA A 31 -4.79 -9.66 10.01
N GLU A 32 -3.99 -10.64 10.42
CA GLU A 32 -3.25 -10.58 11.68
C GLU A 32 -2.29 -9.39 11.69
N GLY A 33 -2.36 -8.58 12.76
CA GLY A 33 -1.49 -7.42 12.97
C GLY A 33 -1.80 -6.19 12.11
N SER A 34 -2.73 -6.26 11.13
CA SER A 34 -3.10 -5.08 10.31
C SER A 34 -3.86 -4.02 11.12
N CYS A 35 -4.72 -4.43 12.05
CA CYS A 35 -5.43 -3.48 12.92
C CYS A 35 -4.47 -2.65 13.79
N ASP A 36 -3.43 -3.29 14.34
CA ASP A 36 -2.40 -2.63 15.15
C ASP A 36 -1.53 -1.67 14.30
N LYS A 37 -1.44 -1.92 12.98
CA LYS A 37 -0.78 -1.06 11.99
C LYS A 37 -1.68 0.06 11.45
N GLY A 38 -2.92 0.18 11.95
CA GLY A 38 -3.83 1.27 11.58
C GLY A 38 -4.81 0.94 10.44
N GLU A 39 -4.90 -0.31 9.99
CA GLU A 39 -5.93 -0.75 9.03
C GLU A 39 -7.28 -0.96 9.73
N ARG A 40 -7.85 0.16 10.18
CA ARG A 40 -9.12 0.27 10.89
C ARG A 40 -9.80 1.58 10.52
N LEU A 41 -11.11 1.58 10.47
CA LEU A 41 -11.93 2.72 10.07
C LEU A 41 -13.14 2.83 11.00
N ALA A 42 -13.40 4.03 11.50
CA ALA A 42 -14.61 4.37 12.23
C ALA A 42 -15.41 5.36 11.39
N ILE A 43 -16.70 5.09 11.21
CA ILE A 43 -17.63 5.93 10.44
C ILE A 43 -18.78 6.30 11.36
N GLU A 44 -19.02 7.59 11.55
CA GLU A 44 -20.18 8.09 12.28
C GLU A 44 -21.21 8.64 11.29
N VAL A 45 -22.37 7.98 11.24
CA VAL A 45 -23.48 8.38 10.37
C VAL A 45 -24.38 9.32 11.17
N LEU A 46 -24.46 10.57 10.73
CA LEU A 46 -25.32 11.56 11.34
C LEU A 46 -26.77 11.33 10.94
N SER A 47 -27.70 11.59 11.85
CA SER A 47 -29.13 11.61 11.53
C SER A 47 -29.46 12.83 10.69
N HIS A 48 -30.37 12.67 9.72
CA HIS A 48 -30.74 13.75 8.81
C HIS A 48 -31.67 14.74 9.53
N ALA A 49 -31.11 15.77 10.16
CA ALA A 49 -31.89 16.86 10.74
C ALA A 49 -32.34 17.85 9.65
N GLY A 50 -33.40 17.50 8.90
CA GLY A 50 -34.28 18.45 8.21
C GLY A 50 -33.67 19.51 7.28
N GLY A 51 -32.44 19.36 6.78
CA GLY A 51 -31.80 20.35 5.91
C GLY A 51 -30.82 19.66 4.97
N SER A 52 -31.09 19.78 3.67
CA SER A 52 -30.32 19.22 2.55
C SER A 52 -28.82 19.47 2.71
N SER A 53 -28.13 18.55 3.36
CA SER A 53 -26.68 18.56 3.46
C SER A 53 -26.15 17.66 2.37
N ALA A 54 -25.55 18.26 1.34
CA ALA A 54 -24.88 17.55 0.27
C ALA A 54 -23.85 16.59 0.88
N ALA A 55 -24.05 15.28 0.71
CA ALA A 55 -23.16 14.26 1.23
C ALA A 55 -21.77 14.46 0.64
N SER A 56 -20.83 14.93 1.45
CA SER A 56 -19.42 14.98 1.09
C SER A 56 -18.90 13.55 1.06
N THR A 57 -18.47 13.06 -0.10
CA THR A 57 -17.74 11.79 -0.13
C THR A 57 -16.46 11.93 0.70
N PRO A 58 -16.09 10.94 1.52
CA PRO A 58 -14.82 11.00 2.23
C PRO A 58 -13.70 11.15 1.19
N SER A 59 -12.92 12.20 1.31
CA SER A 59 -11.72 12.41 0.51
C SER A 59 -10.75 11.28 0.81
N SER A 60 -10.33 10.55 -0.22
CA SER A 60 -9.27 9.55 -0.12
C SER A 60 -8.02 10.20 0.48
N SER A 61 -7.67 9.85 1.72
CA SER A 61 -6.44 10.33 2.37
C SER A 61 -5.19 9.84 1.62
N PRO A 62 -4.05 10.50 1.82
CA PRO A 62 -3.18 10.92 0.74
C PRO A 62 -2.45 9.75 0.11
N ASN A 63 -2.34 9.84 -1.21
CA ASN A 63 -1.29 9.19 -1.98
C ASN A 63 0.01 9.19 -1.16
N GLY A 64 0.60 8.01 -0.95
CA GLY A 64 1.94 7.92 -0.37
C GLY A 64 2.85 8.95 -1.02
N SER A 65 3.61 9.66 -0.19
CA SER A 65 4.49 10.77 -0.54
C SER A 65 5.13 10.60 -1.93
N SER A 66 4.76 11.48 -2.86
CA SER A 66 5.60 11.80 -4.00
C SER A 66 5.58 13.31 -4.20
N SER A 67 6.48 13.98 -3.50
CA SER A 67 7.07 15.22 -3.97
C SER A 67 8.55 15.16 -3.63
N ASN A 68 9.31 14.52 -4.50
CA ASN A 68 10.74 14.74 -4.58
C ASN A 68 11.01 15.33 -5.96
N ILE A 69 10.74 16.62 -6.12
CA ILE A 69 11.37 17.43 -7.16
C ILE A 69 12.11 18.56 -6.44
N VAL A 70 13.25 18.21 -5.86
CA VAL A 70 14.33 19.17 -5.66
C VAL A 70 15.11 19.16 -6.98
N PRO A 71 15.20 20.27 -7.73
CA PRO A 71 16.08 20.34 -8.89
C PRO A 71 17.54 20.16 -8.45
N PRO A 72 18.38 19.47 -9.24
CA PRO A 72 19.78 19.29 -8.87
C PRO A 72 20.48 20.66 -8.77
N PRO A 73 21.19 20.96 -7.66
CA PRO A 73 22.08 22.10 -7.62
C PRO A 73 23.25 21.92 -8.61
N ALA A 74 23.63 23.04 -9.22
CA ALA A 74 24.63 23.15 -10.27
C ALA A 74 26.01 22.56 -9.90
N ASN A 75 26.73 22.15 -10.95
CA ASN A 75 28.07 21.56 -10.95
C ASN A 75 29.04 22.22 -9.94
N ALA A 76 29.45 21.46 -8.92
CA ALA A 76 30.61 21.78 -8.10
C ALA A 76 31.89 21.10 -8.68
N PRO A 77 33.09 21.67 -8.48
CA PRO A 77 34.30 21.23 -9.16
C PRO A 77 34.79 19.86 -8.68
N LYS A 78 35.47 19.19 -9.60
CA LYS A 78 36.08 17.86 -9.50
C LYS A 78 37.19 17.83 -8.43
N ALA A 79 36.95 17.09 -7.34
CA ALA A 79 38.03 16.65 -6.45
C ALA A 79 38.58 15.32 -6.98
N ASN A 80 39.84 15.35 -7.44
CA ASN A 80 40.58 14.17 -7.89
C ASN A 80 41.08 13.37 -6.67
N ALA A 81 40.76 12.08 -6.59
CA ALA A 81 41.53 11.00 -5.95
C ALA A 81 40.67 9.73 -5.93
N ALA A 82 41.11 8.50 -6.19
CA ALA A 82 42.30 7.96 -6.81
C ALA A 82 41.92 6.52 -7.25
N ARG A 83 42.39 6.12 -8.43
CA ARG A 83 42.72 4.76 -8.89
C ARG A 83 42.15 3.55 -8.12
N SER A 84 41.36 2.71 -8.79
CA SER A 84 41.76 1.33 -9.08
C SER A 84 40.86 0.72 -10.16
N ILE A 85 41.45 0.31 -11.28
CA ILE A 85 40.77 -0.40 -12.36
C ILE A 85 41.12 -1.88 -12.17
N ILE A 86 40.13 -2.73 -11.88
CA ILE A 86 40.28 -4.18 -12.03
C ILE A 86 39.25 -4.61 -13.07
N VAL A 87 39.70 -4.74 -14.31
CA VAL A 87 38.92 -5.31 -15.41
C VAL A 87 39.03 -6.83 -15.28
N GLY A 88 37.98 -7.48 -14.77
CA GLY A 88 37.83 -8.93 -14.83
C GLY A 88 36.74 -9.28 -15.84
N VAL A 89 37.13 -9.61 -17.07
CA VAL A 89 36.22 -10.21 -18.06
C VAL A 89 35.95 -11.65 -17.66
N SER A 90 34.70 -12.01 -17.37
CA SER A 90 34.30 -13.41 -17.23
C SER A 90 33.01 -13.65 -17.99
N SER A 91 33.18 -14.05 -19.25
CA SER A 91 32.11 -14.57 -20.13
C SER A 91 31.38 -15.72 -19.45
N MET A 92 30.06 -15.64 -19.32
CA MET A 92 29.26 -16.79 -18.90
C MET A 92 28.74 -17.53 -20.12
N VAL A 93 29.41 -18.63 -20.47
CA VAL A 93 28.85 -19.68 -21.33
C VAL A 93 28.45 -20.82 -20.39
N MET A 94 27.17 -21.17 -20.37
CA MET A 94 26.72 -22.39 -19.70
C MET A 94 25.67 -23.08 -20.55
N THR A 95 26.15 -23.94 -21.45
CA THR A 95 25.39 -24.96 -22.16
C THR A 95 25.37 -26.24 -21.33
N ALA A 96 24.19 -26.82 -21.09
CA ALA A 96 23.93 -28.26 -21.22
C ALA A 96 22.45 -28.56 -20.92
N SER A 97 21.74 -29.01 -21.95
CA SER A 97 20.45 -29.69 -21.88
C SER A 97 20.64 -31.14 -21.41
N VAL A 98 19.83 -31.60 -20.44
CA VAL A 98 19.66 -33.04 -20.16
C VAL A 98 18.18 -33.42 -20.26
N THR A 99 17.88 -34.29 -21.22
CA THR A 99 16.59 -34.95 -21.40
C THR A 99 16.53 -36.18 -20.48
N VAL A 100 15.48 -36.30 -19.67
CA VAL A 100 15.18 -37.55 -18.96
C VAL A 100 14.12 -38.32 -19.75
N SER A 101 14.48 -39.53 -20.18
CA SER A 101 13.54 -40.53 -20.70
C SER A 101 13.17 -41.46 -19.56
N MET A 102 11.88 -41.66 -19.33
CA MET A 102 11.35 -42.61 -18.35
C MET A 102 10.98 -43.91 -19.08
N ALA A 103 11.42 -45.03 -18.53
CA ALA A 103 11.05 -46.39 -18.93
C ALA A 103 9.78 -46.84 -18.20
#